data_AF-A0A0F9R9D4-F1
#
_entry.id   AF-A0A0F9R9D4-F1
#
_cell.length_a   1.000
_cell.length_b   1.000
_cell.length_c   1.000
_cell.angle_alpha   90.00
_cell.angle_beta   90.00
_cell.angle_gamma   90.00
#
_symmetry.space_group_name_H-M   'P 1'
#
loop_
_entity.id
_entity.type
_entity.pdbx_description
1 polymer ?
#
loop_
_entity_poly.entity_id
_entity_poly.type
_entity_poly.pdbx_seq_one_letter_code
_entity_poly.pdbx_strand_id
1 'polypeptide(L)'
;MKTNILVQYDGGGYSGCFWEWNYFYIDKDGKFYDIQSSGIGGITTRLAAMLLIDNDSNDFSNKVYVYSLDSEKDMKAFATECNPHHILGVVRWFGEHNDPDIELLAICSQCGQKISDQDDIPIEDGGIICPDCHSAGWCECCDEYVGPDCIKEVDAEEYGHEYICLACEQYHDLEKQNEERRALRFQSLCTGKPDMFSDEMRWHWI
;
A
#
# COMPACT_ATOMS: atom_id res chain seq x y z
N MET A 1 2.64 -21.05 30.03
CA MET A 1 1.99 -19.97 29.27
C MET A 1 3.00 -19.48 28.25
N LYS A 2 2.65 -19.42 26.97
CA LYS A 2 3.51 -18.78 25.98
C LYS A 2 3.56 -17.28 26.30
N THR A 3 4.76 -16.74 26.39
CA THR A 3 5.05 -15.32 26.67
C THR A 3 5.88 -14.77 25.52
N ASN A 4 5.97 -13.46 25.43
CA ASN A 4 6.64 -12.75 24.34
C ASN A 4 6.08 -13.14 22.94
N ILE A 5 4.76 -13.08 22.83
CA ILE A 5 4.04 -13.49 21.62
C ILE A 5 3.06 -12.42 21.14
N LEU A 6 2.98 -12.27 19.82
CA LEU A 6 1.89 -11.58 19.14
C LEU A 6 0.88 -12.64 18.67
N VAL A 7 -0.40 -12.41 18.93
CA VAL A 7 -1.47 -13.31 18.49
C VAL A 7 -2.41 -12.56 17.58
N GLN A 8 -2.61 -13.12 16.39
CA GLN A 8 -3.63 -12.72 15.43
C GLN A 8 -4.75 -13.75 15.46
N TYR A 9 -5.99 -13.31 15.52
CA TYR A 9 -7.13 -14.22 15.54
C TYR A 9 -8.35 -13.64 14.83
N ASP A 10 -9.23 -14.50 14.32
CA ASP A 10 -10.54 -14.08 13.80
C ASP A 10 -11.47 -13.77 14.98
N GLY A 11 -11.81 -12.48 15.12
CA GLY A 11 -12.76 -11.98 16.11
C GLY A 11 -14.21 -12.29 15.79
N GLY A 12 -14.53 -12.68 14.56
CA GLY A 12 -15.91 -12.77 14.08
C GLY A 12 -16.57 -11.39 14.01
N GLY A 13 -17.02 -10.98 12.83
CA GLY A 13 -17.54 -9.63 12.66
C GLY A 13 -18.94 -9.42 13.28
N TYR A 14 -19.47 -8.21 13.09
CA TYR A 14 -20.80 -7.80 13.55
C TYR A 14 -21.88 -8.02 12.47
N SER A 15 -23.16 -7.80 12.79
CA SER A 15 -24.24 -7.92 11.80
C SER A 15 -23.98 -7.04 10.55
N GLY A 16 -23.57 -7.65 9.44
CA GLY A 16 -23.20 -6.97 8.19
C GLY A 16 -21.70 -7.02 7.84
N CYS A 17 -20.82 -7.46 8.74
CA CYS A 17 -19.40 -7.73 8.51
C CYS A 17 -19.11 -9.15 9.01
N PHE A 18 -18.65 -10.04 8.13
CA PHE A 18 -18.55 -11.47 8.49
C PHE A 18 -17.22 -11.84 9.17
N TRP A 19 -16.18 -11.02 9.04
CA TRP A 19 -14.82 -11.38 9.44
C TRP A 19 -14.05 -10.14 9.89
N GLU A 20 -13.44 -10.19 11.07
CA GLU A 20 -12.54 -9.14 11.57
C GLU A 20 -11.31 -9.78 12.18
N TRP A 21 -10.13 -9.31 11.81
CA TRP A 21 -8.89 -9.75 12.43
C TRP A 21 -8.61 -8.90 13.66
N ASN A 22 -8.31 -9.58 14.76
CA ASN A 22 -7.97 -8.98 16.03
C ASN A 22 -6.55 -9.37 16.44
N TYR A 23 -5.97 -8.56 17.32
CA TYR A 23 -4.58 -8.66 17.72
C TYR A 23 -4.44 -8.42 19.22
N PHE A 24 -3.67 -9.29 19.89
CA PHE A 24 -3.21 -9.03 21.24
C PHE A 24 -1.76 -9.46 21.42
N TYR A 25 -1.12 -8.90 22.43
CA TYR A 25 0.26 -9.18 22.78
C TYR A 25 0.34 -9.69 24.23
N ILE A 26 1.23 -10.65 24.47
CA ILE A 26 1.59 -11.11 25.81
C ILE A 26 3.09 -10.92 25.96
N ASP A 27 3.51 -10.05 26.88
CA ASP A 27 4.92 -9.74 27.10
C ASP A 27 5.72 -10.88 27.72
N LYS A 28 7.03 -10.66 27.86
CA LYS A 28 7.97 -11.62 28.49
C LYS A 28 7.56 -11.97 29.92
N ASP A 29 6.95 -11.03 30.65
CA ASP A 29 6.45 -11.20 32.01
C ASP A 29 5.04 -11.84 32.08
N GLY A 30 4.39 -12.03 30.93
CA GLY A 30 3.07 -12.61 30.82
C GLY A 30 1.91 -11.63 31.05
N LYS A 31 2.17 -10.32 31.02
CA LYS A 31 1.14 -9.28 31.01
C LYS A 31 0.49 -9.22 29.63
N PHE A 32 -0.82 -9.04 29.65
CA PHE A 32 -1.66 -8.99 28.46
C PHE A 32 -1.85 -7.54 28.02
N TYR A 33 -1.78 -7.34 26.71
CA TYR A 33 -2.08 -6.08 26.05
C TYR A 33 -3.06 -6.33 24.91
N ASP A 34 -4.15 -5.59 24.92
CA ASP A 34 -5.10 -5.53 23.82
C ASP A 34 -4.58 -4.51 22.79
N ILE A 35 -4.29 -4.97 21.57
CA ILE A 35 -3.84 -4.12 20.47
C ILE A 35 -5.06 -3.68 19.66
N GLN A 36 -5.88 -4.65 19.25
CA GLN A 36 -7.11 -4.43 18.52
C GLN A 36 -8.08 -5.57 18.84
N SER A 37 -9.19 -5.21 19.46
CA SER A 37 -10.30 -6.12 19.72
C SER A 37 -11.61 -5.53 19.22
N SER A 38 -12.25 -6.25 18.29
CA SER A 38 -13.55 -5.91 17.75
C SER A 38 -14.40 -7.16 17.53
N GLY A 39 -15.66 -6.96 17.11
CA GLY A 39 -16.56 -8.05 16.81
C GLY A 39 -17.07 -8.80 18.05
N ILE A 40 -17.74 -9.93 17.81
CA ILE A 40 -18.39 -10.74 18.86
C ILE A 40 -17.40 -11.58 19.66
N GLY A 41 -16.23 -11.85 19.09
CA GLY A 41 -15.14 -12.64 19.67
C GLY A 41 -13.93 -11.80 20.05
N GLY A 42 -14.06 -10.47 20.13
CA GLY A 42 -13.00 -9.58 20.61
C GLY A 42 -12.54 -9.95 22.03
N ILE A 43 -11.23 -10.16 22.19
CA ILE A 43 -10.58 -10.53 23.45
C ILE A 43 -9.95 -9.29 24.08
N THR A 44 -10.50 -8.87 25.21
CA THR A 44 -10.01 -7.72 26.01
C THR A 44 -9.39 -8.14 27.34
N THR A 45 -9.30 -9.45 27.62
CA THR A 45 -8.81 -9.96 28.91
C THR A 45 -7.80 -11.08 28.76
N ARG A 46 -6.85 -11.11 29.70
CA ARG A 46 -5.83 -12.17 29.79
C ARG A 46 -6.42 -13.57 29.87
N LEU A 47 -7.49 -13.76 30.65
CA LEU A 47 -8.10 -15.08 30.83
C LEU A 47 -8.68 -15.61 29.51
N ALA A 48 -9.36 -14.75 28.74
CA ALA A 48 -9.88 -15.13 27.44
C ALA A 48 -8.76 -15.39 26.42
N ALA A 49 -7.68 -14.59 26.43
CA ALA A 49 -6.50 -14.83 25.61
C ALA A 49 -5.85 -16.20 25.89
N MET A 50 -5.73 -16.55 27.18
CA MET A 50 -5.22 -17.87 27.58
C MET A 50 -6.12 -19.00 27.08
N LEU A 51 -7.44 -18.86 27.26
CA LEU A 51 -8.39 -19.85 26.76
C LEU A 51 -8.32 -20.00 25.25
N LEU A 52 -8.10 -18.93 24.48
CA LEU A 52 -7.93 -19.02 23.03
C LEU A 52 -6.67 -19.81 22.66
N ILE A 53 -5.54 -19.46 23.26
CA ILE A 53 -4.24 -20.11 22.98
C ILE A 53 -4.25 -21.59 23.39
N ASP A 54 -4.92 -21.92 24.49
CA ASP A 54 -4.98 -23.28 25.02
C ASP A 54 -6.05 -24.16 24.31
N ASN A 55 -7.10 -23.55 23.72
CA ASN A 55 -8.20 -24.26 23.02
C ASN A 55 -8.02 -24.36 21.50
N ASP A 56 -6.81 -24.26 20.97
CA ASP A 56 -6.50 -24.34 19.52
C ASP A 56 -6.93 -25.67 18.83
N SER A 57 -7.65 -26.54 19.55
CA SER A 57 -8.31 -27.76 19.07
C SER A 57 -9.86 -27.72 19.01
N ASN A 58 -10.54 -26.63 19.37
CA ASN A 58 -12.02 -26.56 19.40
C ASN A 58 -12.58 -25.43 18.51
N ASP A 59 -13.22 -25.83 17.40
CA ASP A 59 -14.22 -25.14 16.55
C ASP A 59 -13.93 -23.74 15.96
N PHE A 60 -12.86 -23.05 16.37
CA PHE A 60 -12.31 -21.84 15.71
C PHE A 60 -11.03 -22.12 14.90
N SER A 61 -10.71 -23.40 14.74
CA SER A 61 -9.36 -23.97 14.53
C SER A 61 -8.72 -23.74 13.15
N ASN A 62 -9.05 -22.68 12.42
CA ASN A 62 -8.33 -22.33 11.19
C ASN A 62 -7.80 -20.90 11.14
N LYS A 63 -7.97 -20.08 12.19
CA LYS A 63 -7.63 -18.65 12.10
C LYS A 63 -7.03 -18.05 13.37
N VAL A 64 -6.26 -18.82 14.13
CA VAL A 64 -5.39 -18.26 15.19
C VAL A 64 -3.94 -18.44 14.76
N TYR A 65 -3.19 -17.35 14.72
CA TYR A 65 -1.77 -17.33 14.41
C TYR A 65 -1.01 -16.77 15.60
N VAL A 66 -0.05 -17.53 16.09
CA VAL A 66 0.79 -17.14 17.24
C VAL A 66 2.21 -16.96 16.74
N TYR A 67 2.72 -15.75 16.83
CA TYR A 67 4.06 -15.37 16.41
C TYR A 67 4.93 -15.14 17.65
N SER A 68 6.08 -15.81 17.71
CA SER A 68 7.09 -15.52 18.73
C SER A 68 7.86 -14.26 18.37
N LEU A 69 7.86 -13.27 19.27
CA LEU A 69 8.61 -12.02 19.05
C LEU A 69 10.14 -12.21 19.12
N ASP A 70 10.60 -13.32 19.70
CA ASP A 70 12.01 -13.73 19.67
C ASP A 70 12.42 -14.41 18.36
N SER A 71 11.45 -14.76 17.50
CA SER A 71 11.68 -15.48 16.24
C SER A 71 11.68 -14.50 15.07
N GLU A 72 12.86 -14.23 14.51
CA GLU A 72 12.99 -13.43 13.27
C GLU A 72 12.15 -14.02 12.13
N LYS A 73 12.01 -15.35 12.08
CA LYS A 73 11.18 -16.03 11.09
C LYS A 73 9.70 -15.68 11.27
N ASP A 74 9.20 -15.68 12.51
CA ASP A 74 7.79 -15.40 12.79
C ASP A 74 7.48 -13.92 12.56
N MET A 75 8.41 -13.03 12.92
CA MET A 75 8.27 -11.58 12.65
C MET A 75 8.29 -11.29 11.17
N LYS A 76 9.14 -11.99 10.40
CA LYS A 76 9.13 -11.89 8.95
C LYS A 76 7.81 -12.41 8.35
N ALA A 77 7.32 -13.56 8.83
CA ALA A 77 6.04 -14.10 8.38
C ALA A 77 4.88 -13.12 8.67
N PHE A 78 4.83 -12.55 9.88
CA PHE A 78 3.86 -11.50 10.22
C PHE A 78 3.96 -10.31 9.25
N ALA A 79 5.17 -9.81 9.01
CA ALA A 79 5.41 -8.63 8.17
C ALA A 79 5.14 -8.86 6.67
N THR A 80 5.09 -10.11 6.18
CA THR A 80 4.89 -10.40 4.75
C THR A 80 3.57 -11.08 4.41
N GLU A 81 2.96 -11.80 5.37
CA GLU A 81 1.76 -12.62 5.12
C GLU A 81 0.49 -11.95 5.66
N CYS A 82 0.61 -10.96 6.55
CA CYS A 82 -0.53 -10.23 7.07
C CYS A 82 -0.95 -9.08 6.15
N ASN A 83 -2.18 -8.60 6.34
CA ASN A 83 -2.66 -7.41 5.65
C ASN A 83 -1.79 -6.18 6.05
N PRO A 84 -1.31 -5.36 5.09
CA PRO A 84 -0.48 -4.19 5.35
C PRO A 84 -1.05 -3.23 6.39
N HIS A 85 -2.36 -2.98 6.37
CA HIS A 85 -3.01 -2.10 7.33
C HIS A 85 -2.91 -2.65 8.75
N HIS A 86 -2.99 -3.97 8.91
CA HIS A 86 -2.87 -4.59 10.23
C HIS A 86 -1.43 -4.62 10.72
N ILE A 87 -0.47 -4.84 9.81
CA ILE A 87 0.96 -4.74 10.12
C ILE A 87 1.27 -3.33 10.64
N LEU A 88 0.85 -2.28 9.91
CA LEU A 88 1.05 -0.90 10.35
C LEU A 88 0.34 -0.59 11.67
N GLY A 89 -0.89 -1.08 11.87
CA GLY A 89 -1.61 -0.89 13.13
C GLY A 89 -0.87 -1.49 14.33
N VAL A 90 -0.35 -2.71 14.18
CA VAL A 90 0.45 -3.38 15.22
C VAL A 90 1.77 -2.64 15.43
N VAL A 91 2.51 -2.32 14.36
CA VAL A 91 3.81 -1.62 14.45
C VAL A 91 3.65 -0.27 15.17
N ARG A 92 2.65 0.53 14.80
CA ARG A 92 2.35 1.82 15.46
C ARG A 92 1.99 1.64 16.93
N TRP A 93 1.19 0.63 17.27
CA TRP A 93 0.85 0.35 18.66
C TRP A 93 2.12 0.10 19.50
N PHE A 94 3.07 -0.67 18.98
CA PHE A 94 4.36 -0.90 19.65
C PHE A 94 5.22 0.35 19.75
N GLY A 95 5.26 1.19 18.71
CA GLY A 95 5.93 2.50 18.74
C GLY A 95 5.39 3.43 19.83
N GLU A 96 4.07 3.47 20.02
CA GLU A 96 3.41 4.29 21.05
C GLU A 96 3.62 3.75 22.47
N HIS A 97 3.65 2.42 22.64
CA HIS A 97 3.77 1.77 23.94
C HIS A 97 5.22 1.54 24.38
N ASN A 98 6.18 1.87 23.50
CA ASN A 98 7.59 2.07 23.79
C ASN A 98 8.23 0.89 24.57
N ASP A 99 7.92 -0.35 24.13
CA ASP A 99 8.56 -1.56 24.64
C ASP A 99 9.95 -1.69 23.99
N PRO A 100 11.04 -1.34 24.69
CA PRO A 100 12.37 -1.18 24.10
C PRO A 100 12.97 -2.52 23.63
N ASP A 101 12.35 -3.63 24.02
CA ASP A 101 12.82 -4.97 23.79
C ASP A 101 12.23 -5.62 22.52
N ILE A 102 11.27 -4.96 21.85
CA ILE A 102 10.55 -5.50 20.71
C ILE A 102 10.73 -4.60 19.50
N GLU A 103 11.54 -5.07 18.57
CA GLU A 103 11.72 -4.44 17.27
C GLU A 103 10.74 -5.09 16.28
N LEU A 104 9.50 -4.62 16.27
CA LEU A 104 8.54 -4.97 15.22
C LEU A 104 8.82 -4.14 13.97
N LEU A 105 8.87 -4.82 12.83
CA LEU A 105 9.40 -4.27 11.59
C LEU A 105 8.35 -4.38 10.49
N ALA A 106 8.06 -3.25 9.84
CA ALA A 106 7.45 -3.26 8.53
C ALA A 106 8.52 -3.57 7.48
N ILE A 107 8.17 -4.37 6.48
CA ILE A 107 9.06 -4.71 5.36
C ILE A 107 8.49 -4.08 4.10
N CYS A 108 9.31 -3.34 3.38
CA CYS A 108 8.94 -2.78 2.09
C CYS A 108 8.68 -3.91 1.08
N SER A 109 7.50 -3.95 0.49
CA SER A 109 7.11 -4.93 -0.53
C SER A 109 7.94 -4.82 -1.82
N GLN A 110 8.52 -3.66 -2.10
CA GLN A 110 9.30 -3.41 -3.32
C GLN A 110 10.78 -3.80 -3.16
N CYS A 111 11.46 -3.25 -2.15
CA CYS A 111 12.91 -3.48 -1.96
C CYS A 111 13.24 -4.56 -0.91
N GLY A 112 12.25 -5.04 -0.16
CA GLY A 112 12.44 -6.03 0.92
C GLY A 112 13.21 -5.50 2.14
N GLN A 113 13.51 -4.20 2.17
CA GLN A 113 14.21 -3.59 3.30
C GLN A 113 13.27 -3.33 4.47
N LYS A 114 13.86 -3.34 5.66
CA LYS A 114 13.18 -2.98 6.91
C LYS A 114 12.91 -1.47 6.91
N ILE A 115 11.70 -1.09 7.28
CA ILE A 115 11.30 0.31 7.43
C ILE A 115 11.46 0.67 8.90
N SER A 116 12.38 1.59 9.21
CA SER A 116 12.67 2.03 10.58
C SER A 116 11.76 3.15 11.06
N ASP A 117 11.24 3.95 10.12
CA ASP A 117 10.33 5.06 10.43
C ASP A 117 8.88 4.58 10.33
N GLN A 118 8.13 4.71 11.42
CA GLN A 118 6.77 4.18 11.54
C GLN A 118 5.71 5.22 11.15
N ASP A 119 6.13 6.48 11.01
CA ASP A 119 5.26 7.59 10.65
C ASP A 119 5.12 7.66 9.12
N ASP A 120 3.88 7.91 8.67
CA ASP A 120 3.53 8.14 7.27
C ASP A 120 4.01 7.09 6.24
N ILE A 121 4.06 5.81 6.63
CA ILE A 121 4.37 4.74 5.69
C ILE A 121 3.20 4.55 4.69
N PRO A 122 3.42 4.74 3.36
CA PRO A 122 2.39 4.54 2.35
C PRO A 122 2.05 3.06 2.17
N ILE A 123 0.77 2.79 1.93
CA ILE A 123 0.28 1.47 1.51
C ILE A 123 -0.20 1.60 0.07
N GLU A 124 0.50 0.94 -0.85
CA GLU A 124 0.19 0.95 -2.27
C GLU A 124 0.21 -0.48 -2.81
N ASP A 125 -0.63 -0.77 -3.81
CA ASP A 125 -0.76 -2.09 -4.43
C ASP A 125 -0.96 -3.26 -3.44
N GLY A 126 -1.59 -2.99 -2.29
CA GLY A 126 -1.79 -3.99 -1.24
C GLY A 126 -0.49 -4.41 -0.52
N GLY A 127 0.53 -3.56 -0.55
CA GLY A 127 1.80 -3.73 0.15
C GLY A 127 2.23 -2.47 0.91
N ILE A 128 3.18 -2.62 1.83
CA ILE A 128 3.81 -1.49 2.50
C ILE A 128 4.99 -1.03 1.64
N ILE A 129 5.10 0.25 1.32
CA ILE A 129 6.20 0.77 0.49
C ILE A 129 7.05 1.73 1.32
N CYS A 130 8.38 1.58 1.30
CA CYS A 130 9.26 2.53 1.98
C CYS A 130 9.27 3.88 1.24
N PRO A 131 9.56 5.00 1.94
CA PRO A 131 9.58 6.33 1.34
C PRO A 131 10.42 6.42 0.06
N ASP A 132 11.61 5.80 0.04
CA ASP A 132 12.50 5.82 -1.12
C ASP A 132 11.87 5.13 -2.35
N CYS A 133 11.25 3.95 -2.14
CA CYS A 133 10.55 3.24 -3.23
C CYS A 133 9.29 3.97 -3.67
N HIS A 134 8.58 4.59 -2.71
CA HIS A 134 7.39 5.37 -3.01
C HIS A 134 7.73 6.57 -3.88
N SER A 135 8.75 7.34 -3.51
CA SER A 135 9.25 8.47 -4.31
C SER A 135 9.75 8.04 -5.69
N ALA A 136 10.45 6.89 -5.79
CA ALA A 136 10.93 6.38 -7.08
C ALA A 136 9.80 5.96 -8.04
N GLY A 137 8.63 5.61 -7.51
CA GLY A 137 7.45 5.23 -8.30
C GLY A 137 6.39 6.32 -8.44
N TRP A 138 6.68 7.55 -8.00
CA TRP A 138 5.75 8.68 -8.04
C TRP A 138 5.79 9.39 -9.39
N CYS A 139 4.62 9.64 -9.98
CA CYS A 139 4.50 10.42 -11.20
C CYS A 139 4.21 11.89 -10.87
N GLU A 140 5.10 12.80 -11.24
CA GLU A 140 4.94 14.24 -10.98
C GLU A 140 3.80 14.87 -11.78
N CYS A 141 3.41 14.25 -12.90
CA CYS A 141 2.39 14.78 -13.80
C CYS A 141 0.96 14.45 -13.32
N CYS A 142 0.71 13.22 -12.88
CA CYS A 142 -0.62 12.80 -12.41
C CYS A 142 -0.77 12.74 -10.89
N ASP A 143 0.32 12.95 -10.13
CA ASP A 143 0.32 12.91 -8.66
C ASP A 143 -0.15 11.55 -8.11
N GLU A 144 0.24 10.47 -8.79
CA GLU A 144 -0.11 9.10 -8.43
C GLU A 144 1.14 8.21 -8.37
N TYR A 145 1.15 7.25 -7.44
CA TYR A 145 2.12 6.17 -7.41
C TYR A 145 1.77 5.12 -8.48
N VAL A 146 2.69 4.87 -9.41
CA VAL A 146 2.53 3.90 -10.50
C VAL A 146 3.56 2.77 -10.46
N GLY A 147 4.48 2.83 -9.49
CA GLY A 147 5.60 1.92 -9.36
C GLY A 147 6.86 2.38 -10.10
N PRO A 148 8.06 2.04 -9.57
CA PRO A 148 9.34 2.54 -10.09
C PRO A 148 9.62 2.11 -11.54
N ASP A 149 9.14 0.93 -11.94
CA ASP A 149 9.32 0.42 -13.31
C ASP A 149 8.42 1.12 -14.35
N CYS A 150 7.44 1.92 -13.88
CA CYS A 150 6.48 2.63 -14.72
C CYS A 150 6.82 4.13 -14.87
N ILE A 151 7.89 4.60 -14.23
CA ILE A 151 8.37 5.98 -14.28
C ILE A 151 9.53 6.07 -15.28
N LYS A 152 9.57 7.20 -16.01
CA LYS A 152 10.67 7.55 -16.90
C LYS A 152 11.09 9.00 -16.70
N GLU A 153 12.38 9.21 -16.89
CA GLU A 153 12.95 10.55 -17.05
C GLU A 153 12.56 11.11 -18.43
N VAL A 154 12.08 12.35 -18.46
CA VAL A 154 11.68 13.07 -19.69
C VAL A 154 12.31 14.46 -19.73
N ASP A 155 12.25 15.12 -20.89
CA ASP A 155 12.75 16.49 -21.01
C ASP A 155 11.81 17.47 -20.30
N ALA A 156 12.27 18.06 -19.19
CA ALA A 156 11.50 19.00 -18.39
C ALA A 156 11.08 20.26 -19.17
N GLU A 157 11.81 20.67 -20.21
CA GLU A 157 11.39 21.80 -21.06
C GLU A 157 10.19 21.45 -21.93
N GLU A 158 10.05 20.18 -22.32
CA GLU A 158 8.97 19.69 -23.17
C GLU A 158 7.73 19.29 -22.36
N TYR A 159 7.93 18.59 -21.25
CA TYR A 159 6.84 17.97 -20.46
C TYR A 159 6.51 18.74 -19.18
N GLY A 160 7.35 19.70 -18.76
CA GLY A 160 7.16 20.47 -17.51
C GLY A 160 7.47 19.69 -16.22
N HIS A 161 7.96 18.46 -16.35
CA HIS A 161 8.24 17.52 -15.27
C HIS A 161 9.53 16.76 -15.58
N GLU A 162 10.27 16.32 -14.55
CA GLU A 162 11.49 15.51 -14.75
C GLU A 162 11.16 14.02 -14.86
N TYR A 163 10.17 13.55 -14.10
CA TYR A 163 9.78 12.15 -14.03
C TYR A 163 8.28 11.96 -14.19
N ILE A 164 7.86 11.22 -15.22
CA ILE A 164 6.45 10.95 -15.52
C ILE A 164 6.20 9.48 -15.79
N CYS A 165 4.94 9.07 -15.64
CA CYS A 165 4.51 7.72 -15.99
C CYS A 165 4.29 7.57 -17.51
N LEU A 166 4.32 6.32 -17.97
CA LEU A 166 4.05 5.97 -19.38
C LEU A 166 2.72 6.50 -19.91
N ALA A 167 1.69 6.58 -19.07
CA ALA A 167 0.38 7.08 -19.49
C ALA A 167 0.40 8.60 -19.71
N CYS A 168 1.09 9.34 -18.83
CA CYS A 168 1.27 10.78 -18.97
C CYS A 168 2.12 11.13 -20.20
N GLU A 169 3.20 10.38 -20.46
CA GLU A 169 4.03 10.52 -21.67
C GLU A 169 3.16 10.41 -22.93
N GLN A 170 2.37 9.34 -23.05
CA GLN A 170 1.48 9.12 -24.20
C GLN A 170 0.43 10.22 -24.35
N TYR A 171 -0.08 10.74 -23.23
CA TYR A 171 -1.06 11.82 -23.24
C TYR A 171 -0.43 13.11 -23.80
N HIS A 172 0.73 13.52 -23.29
CA HIS A 172 1.44 14.72 -23.73
C HIS A 172 1.86 14.64 -25.21
N ASP A 173 2.38 13.49 -25.65
CA ASP A 173 2.74 13.26 -27.05
C ASP A 173 1.54 13.42 -27.99
N LEU A 174 0.39 12.90 -27.58
CA LEU A 174 -0.85 13.02 -28.34
C LEU A 174 -1.37 14.45 -28.38
N GLU A 175 -1.28 15.19 -27.28
CA GLU A 175 -1.63 16.62 -27.26
C GLU A 175 -0.74 17.42 -28.21
N LYS A 176 0.58 17.20 -28.18
CA LYS A 176 1.53 17.86 -29.07
C LYS A 176 1.23 17.58 -30.54
N GLN A 177 1.01 16.32 -30.91
CA GLN A 177 0.63 15.94 -32.28
C GLN A 177 -0.68 16.61 -32.72
N ASN A 178 -1.65 16.75 -31.81
CA ASN A 178 -2.90 17.42 -32.10
C ASN A 178 -2.73 18.94 -32.27
N GLU A 179 -1.87 19.57 -31.49
CA GLU A 179 -1.53 20.99 -31.64
C GLU A 179 -0.79 21.28 -32.95
N GLU A 180 0.19 20.46 -33.32
CA GLU A 180 0.87 20.55 -34.61
C GLU A 180 -0.11 20.40 -35.78
N ARG A 181 -1.03 19.43 -35.71
CA ARG A 181 -2.11 19.29 -36.70
C ARG A 181 -3.02 20.52 -36.75
N ARG A 182 -3.37 21.12 -35.60
CA ARG A 182 -4.19 22.35 -35.55
C ARG A 182 -3.44 23.53 -36.17
N ALA A 183 -2.15 23.68 -35.88
CA ALA A 183 -1.32 24.75 -36.43
C ALA A 183 -1.19 24.64 -37.96
N LEU A 184 -0.95 23.43 -38.49
CA LEU A 184 -0.90 23.17 -39.92
C LEU A 184 -2.24 23.47 -40.62
N ARG A 185 -3.36 23.05 -40.02
CA ARG A 185 -4.71 23.39 -40.52
C ARG A 185 -4.95 24.90 -40.56
N PHE A 186 -4.57 25.61 -39.50
CA PHE A 186 -4.69 27.07 -39.46
C PHE A 186 -3.82 27.75 -40.53
N GLN A 187 -2.58 27.30 -40.72
CA GLN A 187 -1.69 27.84 -41.75
C GLN A 187 -2.23 27.59 -43.17
N SER A 188 -2.80 26.41 -43.44
CA SER A 188 -3.46 26.13 -44.72
C SER A 188 -4.64 27.07 -44.97
N LEU A 189 -5.50 27.29 -43.96
CA LEU A 189 -6.61 28.24 -44.04
C LEU A 189 -6.14 29.67 -44.34
N CYS A 190 -5.06 30.13 -43.69
CA CYS A 190 -4.53 31.49 -43.88
C CYS A 190 -3.80 31.70 -45.22
N THR A 191 -3.25 30.64 -45.82
CA THR A 191 -2.44 30.76 -47.06
C THR A 191 -3.20 30.43 -48.34
N GLY A 192 -4.45 29.95 -48.24
CA GLY A 192 -5.30 29.65 -49.39
C GLY A 192 -4.80 28.51 -50.28
N LYS A 193 -3.76 27.78 -49.86
CA LYS A 193 -3.28 26.57 -50.53
C LYS A 193 -4.02 25.38 -49.92
N PRO A 194 -4.67 24.52 -50.74
CA PRO A 194 -5.41 23.37 -50.24
C PRO A 194 -4.48 22.50 -49.41
N ASP A 195 -4.94 22.20 -48.20
CA ASP A 195 -4.26 21.34 -47.25
C ASP A 195 -3.85 20.02 -47.93
N MET A 196 -2.60 19.57 -47.74
CA MET A 196 -2.20 18.23 -48.17
C MET A 196 -2.98 17.12 -47.44
N PHE A 197 -3.73 17.47 -46.38
CA PHE A 197 -4.72 16.61 -45.72
C PHE A 197 -6.15 16.75 -46.29
N SER A 198 -6.31 17.27 -47.51
CA SER A 198 -7.61 17.56 -48.15
C SER A 198 -8.62 16.41 -48.21
N ASP A 199 -8.21 15.14 -48.07
CA ASP A 199 -9.15 14.03 -48.09
C ASP A 199 -9.98 13.89 -46.80
N GLU A 200 -9.51 14.37 -45.65
CA GLU A 200 -10.32 14.40 -44.40
C GLU A 200 -11.26 15.61 -44.33
N MET A 201 -10.95 16.71 -45.04
CA MET A 201 -11.69 17.99 -44.94
C MET A 201 -12.74 18.24 -46.03
N ARG A 202 -12.98 17.30 -46.97
CA ARG A 202 -14.00 17.46 -48.04
C ARG A 202 -15.44 17.61 -47.52
N TRP A 203 -15.75 17.11 -46.33
CA TRP A 203 -17.12 17.13 -45.79
C TRP A 203 -17.57 18.47 -45.18
N HIS A 204 -16.66 19.45 -45.01
CA HIS A 204 -17.00 20.77 -44.48
C HIS A 204 -17.26 21.84 -45.55
N TRP A 205 -17.13 21.50 -46.83
CA TRP A 205 -17.28 22.44 -47.95
C TRP A 205 -18.42 22.06 -48.92
N ILE A 206 -19.38 21.25 -48.47
CA ILE A 206 -20.66 20.97 -49.17
C ILE A 206 -21.80 21.62 -48.38
#